data_AF-H7CDX4-F1
#
_entry.id   AF-H7CDX4-F1
#
_cell.length_a   1.000
_cell.length_b   1.000
_cell.length_c   1.000
_cell.angle_alpha   90.00
_cell.angle_beta   90.00
_cell.angle_gamma   90.00
#
_symmetry.space_group_name_H-M   'P 1'
#
loop_
_entity.id
_entity.type
_entity.pdbx_description
1 polymer ?
#
loop_
_entity_poly.entity_id
_entity_poly.type
_entity_poly.pdbx_seq_one_letter_code
_entity_poly.pdbx_strand_id
1 'polypeptide(L)' 'MNIKIGYVLKILNKNIKLICISFYRYNIKYKKLKLINKFITVYDNRNEIVKNDYILFKYYKKSKYCNFKVVKIL' A
#
# COMPACT_ATOMS: atom_id res chain seq x y z
N MET A 1 -0.11 -16.37 -4.06
CA MET A 1 -0.99 -15.19 -3.83
C MET A 1 -0.12 -14.09 -3.21
N ASN A 2 0.26 -13.06 -3.98
CA ASN A 2 1.23 -12.05 -3.52
C ASN A 2 0.53 -11.00 -2.64
N ILE A 3 0.56 -11.21 -1.33
CA ILE A 3 0.12 -10.22 -0.34
C ILE A 3 1.29 -9.26 -0.07
N LYS A 4 0.98 -7.97 0.05
CA LYS A 4 1.94 -6.94 0.41
C LYS A 4 1.47 -6.22 1.66
N ILE A 5 2.43 -5.68 2.42
CA ILE A 5 2.19 -4.82 3.57
C ILE A 5 2.48 -3.38 3.19
N GLY A 6 1.71 -2.45 3.74
CA GLY A 6 1.95 -1.02 3.59
C GLY A 6 1.24 -0.24 4.68
N TYR A 7 1.66 1.01 4.85
CA TYR A 7 1.07 1.92 5.82
C TYR A 7 0.13 2.91 5.15
N VAL A 8 -0.93 3.29 5.84
CA VAL A 8 -1.95 4.21 5.31
C VAL A 8 -1.50 5.65 5.51
N LEU A 9 -1.18 6.33 4.41
CA LEU A 9 -0.65 7.69 4.44
C LEU A 9 -1.77 8.74 4.46
N LYS A 10 -2.80 8.55 3.63
CA LYS A 10 -3.94 9.47 3.51
C LYS A 10 -5.20 8.76 3.04
N ILE A 11 -6.34 9.25 3.49
CA ILE A 11 -7.66 8.87 2.99
C ILE A 11 -8.00 9.80 1.82
N LEU A 12 -8.21 9.25 0.61
CA LEU A 12 -8.58 10.05 -0.57
C LEU A 12 -10.09 10.24 -0.63
N ASN A 13 -10.85 9.15 -0.48
CA ASN A 13 -12.31 9.12 -0.44
C ASN A 13 -12.76 8.06 0.58
N LYS A 14 -14.07 7.97 0.85
CA LYS A 14 -14.65 6.98 1.78
C LYS A 14 -14.13 5.55 1.52
N ASN A 15 -14.00 5.14 0.26
CA ASN A 15 -13.60 3.76 -0.07
C ASN A 15 -12.18 3.64 -0.66
N ILE A 16 -11.44 4.74 -0.81
CA ILE A 16 -10.11 4.73 -1.45
C ILE A 16 -9.09 5.35 -0.52
N LYS A 17 -8.06 4.59 -0.20
CA LYS A 17 -6.96 4.96 0.68
C LYS A 17 -5.65 4.99 -0.12
N LEU A 18 -4.76 5.92 0.21
CA LEU A 18 -3.41 5.98 -0.32
C LEU A 18 -2.46 5.31 0.68
N ILE A 19 -1.80 4.26 0.23
CA ILE A 19 -0.86 3.47 1.02
C ILE A 19 0.53 3.63 0.47
N CYS A 20 1.49 3.67 1.37
CA CYS A 20 2.89 3.66 1.03
C CYS A 20 3.50 2.30 1.38
N ILE A 21 4.27 1.79 0.43
CA ILE A 21 5.03 0.55 0.54
C ILE A 21 6.49 0.95 0.53
N SER A 22 7.18 0.61 1.60
CA SER A 22 8.61 0.85 1.72
C SER A 22 9.36 -0.45 1.46
N PHE A 23 10.39 -0.41 0.62
CA PHE A 23 11.24 -1.56 0.32
C PHE A 23 12.68 -1.13 0.13
N TYR A 24 13.61 -2.02 0.43
CA TYR A 24 15.03 -1.76 0.21
C TYR A 24 15.43 -2.12 -1.23
N ARG A 25 16.12 -1.20 -1.89
CA ARG A 25 16.78 -1.46 -3.18
C ARG A 25 18.29 -1.32 -2.98
N TYR A 26 19.02 -2.36 -3.39
CA TYR A 26 20.48 -2.33 -3.34
C TYR A 26 21.04 -1.36 -4.38
N ASN A 27 21.97 -0.51 -3.95
CA ASN A 27 22.71 0.39 -4.81
C ASN A 27 24.13 -0.15 -5.02
N ILE A 28 24.41 -0.62 -6.24
CA ILE A 28 25.68 -1.24 -6.61
C ILE A 28 26.84 -0.25 -6.47
N LYS A 29 26.66 1.02 -6.88
CA LYS A 29 27.70 2.05 -6.83
C LYS A 29 28.19 2.33 -5.40
N TYR A 30 27.27 2.39 -4.44
CA TYR A 30 27.59 2.72 -3.05
C TYR A 30 27.67 1.50 -2.13
N LYS A 31 27.44 0.28 -2.66
CA LYS A 31 27.34 -0.98 -1.90
C LYS A 31 26.42 -0.89 -0.67
N LYS A 32 25.30 -0.18 -0.79
CA LYS A 32 24.36 0.10 0.32
C LYS A 32 22.91 -0.11 -0.09
N LEU A 33 22.08 -0.58 0.85
CA LEU A 33 20.63 -0.64 0.69
C LEU A 33 20.03 0.76 0.88
N LYS A 34 19.19 1.18 -0.07
CA LYS A 34 18.42 2.43 0.03
C LYS A 34 16.96 2.09 0.24
N LEU A 35 16.32 2.75 1.22
CA LEU A 35 14.88 2.66 1.41
C LEU A 35 14.18 3.45 0.30
N ILE A 36 13.27 2.80 -0.41
CA ILE A 36 12.45 3.42 -1.45
C ILE A 36 10.99 3.27 -1.07
N ASN A 37 10.23 4.35 -1.26
CA ASN A 37 8.80 4.42 -0.99
C ASN A 37 8.03 4.41 -2.31
N LYS A 38 6.97 3.60 -2.38
CA LYS A 38 6.02 3.56 -3.50
C LYS A 38 4.61 3.77 -2.99
N PHE A 39 3.88 4.67 -3.64
CA PHE A 39 2.51 5.01 -3.28
C PHE A 39 1.52 4.27 -4.17
N ILE A 40 0.50 3.68 -3.56
CA ILE A 40 -0.53 2.88 -4.23
C ILE A 40 -1.89 3.19 -3.64
N THR A 41 -2.92 3.22 -4.48
CA THR A 41 -4.32 3.33 -4.08
C THR A 41 -4.92 1.96 -3.80
N VAL A 42 -5.62 1.84 -2.68
CA VAL A 42 -6.28 0.58 -2.28
C VAL A 42 -7.75 0.86 -1.97
N TYR A 43 -8.59 -0.08 -2.42
CA TYR A 43 -10.01 -0.07 -2.16
C TYR A 43 -10.31 -0.73 -0.81
N ASP A 44 -10.97 0.03 0.07
CA ASP A 44 -11.53 -0.43 1.32
C ASP A 44 -13.05 -0.45 1.21
N ASN A 45 -13.65 -1.64 1.32
CA ASN A 45 -15.10 -1.78 1.23
C ASN A 45 -15.81 -1.47 2.56
N ARG A 46 -15.13 -1.70 3.69
CA ARG A 46 -15.70 -1.53 5.02
C ARG A 46 -15.46 -0.14 5.57
N ASN A 47 -14.49 0.59 5.00
CA ASN A 47 -14.09 1.93 5.45
C ASN A 47 -13.69 1.93 6.94
N GLU A 48 -13.11 0.82 7.40
CA GLU A 48 -12.61 0.65 8.76
C GLU A 48 -11.18 1.21 8.92
N ILE A 49 -10.49 1.47 7.80
CA ILE A 49 -9.08 1.83 7.80
C ILE A 49 -8.87 3.32 8.06
N VAL A 50 -8.01 3.59 9.04
CA VAL A 50 -7.62 4.91 9.51
C VAL A 50 -6.21 5.26 9.03
N LYS A 51 -5.89 6.55 9.06
CA LYS A 51 -4.54 7.04 8.79
C LYS A 51 -3.57 6.43 9.82
N ASN A 52 -2.38 6.04 9.34
CA ASN A 52 -1.30 5.39 10.08
C ASN A 52 -1.47 3.89 10.36
N ASP A 53 -2.59 3.26 9.97
CA ASP A 53 -2.72 1.81 10.09
C ASP A 53 -1.75 1.08 9.16
N TYR A 54 -1.29 -0.09 9.60
CA TYR A 54 -0.63 -1.05 8.73
C TYR A 54 -1.68 -2.01 8.16
N ILE A 55 -1.60 -2.27 6.86
CA ILE A 55 -2.55 -3.14 6.21
C ILE A 55 -1.87 -4.15 5.30
N LEU A 56 -2.46 -5.34 5.25
CA LEU A 56 -2.21 -6.34 4.23
C LEU A 56 -3.18 -6.11 3.08
N PHE A 57 -2.65 -6.01 1.87
CA PHE A 57 -3.45 -5.82 0.67
C PHE A 57 -2.97 -6.75 -0.45
N LYS A 58 -3.85 -7.01 -1.41
CA LYS A 58 -3.54 -7.82 -2.59
C LYS A 58 -4.09 -7.18 -3.85
N TYR A 59 -3.52 -7.57 -4.99
CA TYR A 59 -4.01 -7.13 -6.29
C TYR A 59 -5.48 -7.54 -6.49
N TYR A 60 -6.27 -6.61 -7.01
CA TYR A 60 -7.68 -6.77 -7.33
C TYR A 60 -8.05 -5.79 -8.43
N LYS A 61 -8.43 -6.28 -9.62
CA LYS A 61 -8.78 -5.43 -10.75
C LYS A 61 -10.17 -4.82 -10.54
N LYS A 62 -10.24 -3.62 -9.94
CA LYS A 62 -11.50 -2.87 -9.77
C LYS A 62 -11.67 -1.79 -10.84
N SER A 63 -10.68 -0.93 -11.01
CA SER A 63 -10.73 0.19 -11.95
C SER A 63 -9.34 0.55 -12.47
N LYS A 64 -9.26 1.40 -13.49
CA LYS A 64 -7.98 1.87 -14.08
C LYS A 64 -7.00 2.40 -13.01
N TYR A 65 -7.53 3.02 -11.95
CA TYR A 65 -6.75 3.72 -10.93
C TYR A 65 -6.78 3.05 -9.56
N CYS A 66 -7.51 1.96 -9.36
CA CYS A 66 -7.55 1.22 -8.10
C CYS A 66 -7.52 -0.28 -8.35
N ASN A 67 -6.32 -0.84 -8.17
CA ASN A 67 -6.00 -2.21 -8.54
C ASN A 67 -5.67 -3.10 -7.33
N PHE A 68 -6.05 -2.66 -6.13
CA PHE A 68 -5.71 -3.34 -4.89
C PHE A 68 -6.88 -3.30 -3.94
N LYS A 69 -7.05 -4.36 -3.17
CA LYS A 69 -8.03 -4.45 -2.09
C LYS A 69 -7.36 -4.82 -0.78
N VAL A 70 -7.96 -4.35 0.30
CA VAL A 70 -7.56 -4.67 1.67
C VAL A 70 -7.91 -6.13 1.95
N VAL A 71 -7.00 -6.83 2.64
CA VAL A 71 -7.20 -8.19 3.14
C VAL A 71 -7.41 -8.15 4.64
N LYS A 72 -6.51 -7.47 5.37
CA LYS A 72 -6.50 -7.42 6.82
C LYS A 72 -5.82 -6.14 7.32
N ILE A 73 -6.30 -5.59 8.42
CA ILE A 73 -5.65 -4.52 9.19
C ILE A 73 -4.76 -5.20 10.24
N LEU A 74 -3.55 -4.71 10.40
CA LEU A 74 -2.56 -5.16 11.39
C LEU A 74 -2.52 -4.17 12.55
#